data_AF-A0A7S2MLU7-F1
#
_entry.id   AF-A0A7S2MLU7-F1
#
_cell.length_a   1.000
_cell.length_b   1.000
_cell.length_c   1.000
_cell.angle_alpha   90.00
_cell.angle_beta   90.00
_cell.angle_gamma   90.00
#
_symmetry.space_group_name_H-M   'P 1'
#
loop_
_entity.id
_entity.type
_entity.pdbx_description
1 polymer ?
#
loop_
_entity_poly.entity_id
_entity_poly.type
_entity_poly.pdbx_seq_one_letter_code
_entity_poly.pdbx_strand_id
1 'polypeptide(L)'
;SNYGFTEADLDREVFLGGMMQSGFLAMEDKPMALRTILSRLKETYTGNIGVEYMHIWDHEQVNWIREQIETPHKFEFTKEEKLRMLDRMCWSDHFEAFLANKYSTSKRFGLEGCEVLIVGMKELIDTATENGVESVIMGMPHRGRLNVLANVVRKPMEHIFN
;
A
#
# COMPACT_ATOMS: atom_id res chain seq x y z
N SER A 1 -11.24 21.72 -22.88
CA SER A 1 -10.55 21.63 -21.57
C SER A 1 -11.53 22.06 -20.49
N ASN A 2 -11.94 21.17 -19.57
CA ASN A 2 -13.01 21.47 -18.60
C ASN A 2 -12.69 22.61 -17.60
N TYR A 3 -11.43 23.06 -17.54
CA TYR A 3 -10.96 24.10 -16.62
C TYR A 3 -10.27 25.28 -17.33
N GLY A 4 -10.42 25.42 -18.66
CA GLY A 4 -9.88 26.58 -19.40
C GLY A 4 -8.36 26.61 -19.61
N PHE A 5 -7.58 25.67 -19.06
CA PHE A 5 -6.14 25.56 -19.31
C PHE A 5 -5.83 25.11 -20.74
N THR A 6 -4.80 25.72 -21.33
CA THR A 6 -4.22 25.41 -22.65
C THR A 6 -2.77 24.92 -22.49
N GLU A 7 -2.18 24.36 -23.55
CA GLU A 7 -0.77 23.92 -23.50
C GLU A 7 0.20 25.05 -23.19
N ALA A 8 -0.09 26.28 -23.64
CA ALA A 8 0.72 27.45 -23.34
C ALA A 8 0.71 27.83 -21.85
N ASP A 9 -0.29 27.37 -21.09
CA ASP A 9 -0.38 27.62 -19.64
C ASP A 9 0.47 26.63 -18.82
N LEU A 10 0.89 25.50 -19.41
CA LEU A 10 1.68 24.48 -18.70
C LEU A 10 3.06 24.98 -18.30
N ASP A 11 3.64 25.90 -19.07
CA ASP A 11 4.97 26.45 -18.80
C ASP A 11 4.92 27.73 -17.95
N ARG A 12 3.71 28.17 -17.54
CA ARG A 12 3.57 29.29 -16.61
C ARG A 12 3.96 28.84 -15.21
N GLU A 13 4.72 29.69 -14.53
CA GLU A 13 5.03 29.49 -13.14
C GLU A 13 3.86 29.95 -12.27
N VAL A 14 3.44 29.06 -11.36
CA VAL A 14 2.34 29.31 -10.43
C VAL A 14 2.90 29.23 -9.01
N PHE A 15 2.53 30.21 -8.20
CA PHE A 15 2.80 30.19 -6.77
C PHE A 15 1.61 29.54 -6.06
N LEU A 16 1.87 28.45 -5.33
CA LEU A 16 0.85 27.68 -4.61
C LEU A 16 0.84 27.98 -3.10
N GLY A 17 1.72 28.89 -2.64
CA GLY A 17 1.89 29.20 -1.22
C GLY A 17 0.70 29.97 -0.62
N GLY A 18 0.48 29.75 0.69
CA GLY A 18 -0.46 30.52 1.52
C GLY A 18 -1.70 29.78 1.98
N MET A 19 -1.87 28.49 1.66
CA MET A 19 -2.95 27.68 2.24
C MET A 19 -2.37 26.77 3.32
N MET A 20 -3.12 26.52 4.41
CA MET A 20 -2.79 25.63 5.52
C MET A 20 -2.73 24.14 5.10
N GLN A 21 -2.01 23.86 4.01
CA GLN A 21 -1.90 22.57 3.37
C GLN A 21 -0.43 22.16 3.41
N SER A 22 -0.16 20.99 3.99
CA SER A 22 1.17 20.38 3.97
C SER A 22 1.45 19.62 2.66
N GLY A 23 2.66 19.09 2.44
CA GLY A 23 3.02 18.29 1.26
C GLY A 23 4.06 18.95 0.35
N PHE A 24 4.30 18.41 -0.86
CA PHE A 24 5.34 18.95 -1.76
C PHE A 24 5.00 20.36 -2.28
N LEU A 25 3.72 20.73 -2.20
CA LEU A 25 3.23 22.08 -2.51
C LEU A 25 3.45 23.09 -1.38
N ALA A 26 3.72 22.61 -0.16
CA ALA A 26 4.06 23.43 1.00
C ALA A 26 5.57 23.69 1.12
N MET A 27 6.39 22.87 0.46
CA MET A 27 7.84 22.82 0.65
C MET A 27 8.62 23.85 -0.17
N GLU A 28 8.01 24.44 -1.20
CA GLU A 28 8.68 25.40 -2.07
C GLU A 28 7.96 26.76 -2.00
N ASP A 29 8.54 27.72 -1.27
CA ASP A 29 8.22 29.16 -1.37
C ASP A 29 8.59 29.74 -2.76
N LYS A 30 8.76 28.88 -3.76
CA LYS A 30 9.20 29.22 -5.11
C LYS A 30 8.08 28.92 -6.10
N PRO A 31 7.87 29.82 -7.07
CA PRO A 31 6.99 29.55 -8.20
C PRO A 31 7.46 28.29 -8.95
N MET A 32 6.52 27.39 -9.28
CA MET A 32 6.78 26.16 -10.05
C MET A 32 5.98 26.17 -11.34
N ALA A 33 6.55 25.64 -12.43
CA ALA A 33 5.82 25.44 -13.68
C ALA A 33 4.62 24.49 -13.47
N LEU A 34 3.46 24.85 -14.02
CA LEU A 34 2.23 24.05 -13.94
C LEU A 34 2.43 22.62 -14.46
N ARG A 35 3.29 22.44 -15.47
CA ARG A 35 3.71 21.14 -16.01
C ARG A 35 4.31 20.23 -14.94
N THR A 36 5.21 20.78 -14.11
CA THR A 36 5.87 20.04 -13.03
C THR A 36 4.88 19.65 -11.94
N ILE A 37 4.01 20.57 -11.55
CA ILE A 37 2.95 20.33 -10.55
C ILE A 37 2.03 19.21 -11.03
N LEU A 38 1.54 19.30 -12.27
CA LEU A 38 0.65 18.29 -12.85
C LEU A 38 1.35 16.93 -12.96
N SER A 39 2.63 16.90 -13.32
CA SER A 39 3.40 15.65 -13.38
C SER A 39 3.49 14.99 -12.00
N ARG A 40 3.83 15.75 -10.95
CA ARG A 40 3.89 15.23 -9.58
C ARG A 40 2.54 14.76 -9.08
N LEU A 41 1.47 15.53 -9.30
CA LEU A 41 0.11 15.11 -8.92
C LEU A 41 -0.32 13.83 -9.64
N LYS A 42 0.00 13.69 -10.93
CA LYS A 42 -0.27 12.45 -11.68
C LYS A 42 0.53 11.27 -11.12
N GLU A 43 1.81 11.47 -10.84
CA GLU A 43 2.67 10.43 -10.26
C GLU A 43 2.14 9.96 -8.89
N THR A 44 1.75 10.89 -8.01
CA THR A 44 1.27 10.57 -6.67
C THR A 44 -0.14 9.98 -6.66
N TYR A 45 -1.10 10.57 -7.37
CA TYR A 45 -2.52 10.24 -7.22
C TYR A 45 -3.09 9.34 -8.33
N THR A 46 -2.39 9.18 -9.45
CA THR A 46 -2.84 8.35 -10.58
C THR A 46 -1.90 7.17 -10.88
N GLY A 47 -1.07 6.80 -9.91
CA GLY A 47 -0.20 5.63 -9.98
C GLY A 47 -0.93 4.31 -9.66
N ASN A 48 -0.18 3.35 -9.12
CA ASN A 48 -0.71 2.03 -8.72
C ASN A 48 -1.53 2.06 -7.42
N ILE A 49 -1.53 3.20 -6.71
CA ILE A 49 -2.20 3.37 -5.41
C ILE A 49 -3.18 4.53 -5.55
N GLY A 50 -4.47 4.25 -5.30
CA GLY A 50 -5.50 5.27 -5.12
C GLY A 50 -5.61 5.64 -3.64
N VAL A 51 -5.55 6.92 -3.31
CA VAL A 51 -5.63 7.40 -1.92
C VAL A 51 -6.91 8.21 -1.72
N GLU A 52 -7.81 7.69 -0.89
CA GLU A 52 -9.06 8.36 -0.53
C GLU A 52 -8.98 8.88 0.91
N TYR A 53 -8.75 10.18 1.08
CA TYR A 53 -8.60 10.80 2.41
C TYR A 53 -9.30 12.16 2.55
N MET A 54 -9.69 12.79 1.43
CA MET A 54 -10.29 14.13 1.41
C MET A 54 -11.69 14.20 2.04
N HIS A 55 -12.29 13.06 2.38
CA HIS A 55 -13.57 12.99 3.10
C HIS A 55 -13.43 13.14 4.62
N ILE A 56 -12.20 13.11 5.14
CA ILE A 56 -11.89 13.31 6.56
C ILE A 56 -12.06 14.80 6.90
N TRP A 57 -12.77 15.09 7.99
CA TRP A 57 -13.04 16.47 8.41
C TRP A 57 -11.86 17.14 9.11
N ASP A 58 -11.03 16.36 9.80
CA ASP A 58 -9.87 16.84 10.54
C ASP A 58 -8.73 17.24 9.58
N HIS A 59 -8.43 18.54 9.56
CA HIS A 59 -7.37 19.11 8.74
C HIS A 59 -5.97 18.59 9.11
N GLU A 60 -5.71 18.29 10.38
CA GLU A 60 -4.41 17.78 10.80
C GLU A 60 -4.17 16.38 10.24
N GLN A 61 -5.18 15.51 10.30
CA GLN A 61 -5.12 14.17 9.71
C GLN A 61 -4.98 14.22 8.20
N VAL A 62 -5.74 15.09 7.52
CA VAL A 62 -5.64 15.28 6.07
C VAL A 62 -4.23 15.76 5.68
N ASN A 63 -3.66 16.69 6.43
CA ASN A 63 -2.32 17.19 6.17
C ASN A 63 -1.24 16.14 6.46
N TRP A 64 -1.39 15.37 7.53
CA TRP A 64 -0.49 14.26 7.83
C TRP A 64 -0.48 13.22 6.71
N ILE A 65 -1.66 12.79 6.24
CA ILE A 65 -1.76 11.85 5.10
C ILE A 65 -1.13 12.47 3.86
N ARG A 66 -1.39 13.75 3.59
CA ARG A 66 -0.83 14.46 2.44
C ARG A 66 0.70 14.47 2.48
N GLU A 67 1.31 14.83 3.61
CA GLU A 67 2.76 14.73 3.82
C GLU A 67 3.24 13.29 3.57
N GLN A 68 2.47 12.30 4.03
CA GLN A 68 2.84 10.91 3.85
C GLN A 68 2.78 10.42 2.40
N ILE A 69 1.93 10.94 1.54
CA ILE A 69 1.80 10.46 0.15
C ILE A 69 2.56 11.32 -0.86
N GLU A 70 2.72 12.61 -0.56
CA GLU A 70 3.34 13.60 -1.45
C GLU A 70 4.86 13.70 -1.29
N THR A 71 5.47 12.91 -0.41
CA THR A 71 6.93 12.86 -0.29
C THR A 71 7.53 12.12 -1.50
N PRO A 72 8.53 12.72 -2.20
CA PRO A 72 9.22 12.06 -3.31
C PRO A 72 9.90 10.75 -2.87
N HIS A 73 9.93 9.74 -3.76
CA HIS A 73 10.76 8.52 -3.64
C HIS A 73 10.45 7.59 -2.46
N LYS A 74 9.18 7.49 -2.02
CA LYS A 74 8.82 6.70 -0.82
C LYS A 74 8.95 5.19 -0.91
N PHE A 75 8.99 4.62 -2.12
CA PHE A 75 8.94 3.16 -2.31
C PHE A 75 10.25 2.59 -2.86
N GLU A 76 11.37 3.13 -2.41
CA GLU A 76 12.69 2.59 -2.73
C GLU A 76 13.02 1.41 -1.80
N PHE A 77 12.69 0.21 -2.25
CA PHE A 77 13.10 -1.01 -1.56
C PHE A 77 14.47 -1.48 -2.01
N THR A 78 15.27 -1.90 -1.04
CA THR A 78 16.53 -2.61 -1.28
C THR A 78 16.27 -3.95 -1.98
N LYS A 79 17.33 -4.51 -2.59
CA LYS A 79 17.23 -5.83 -3.24
C LYS A 79 16.80 -6.91 -2.25
N GLU A 80 17.29 -6.84 -1.02
CA GLU A 80 17.01 -7.84 0.02
C GLU A 80 15.53 -7.80 0.44
N GLU A 81 14.96 -6.61 0.61
CA GLU A 81 13.53 -6.45 0.91
C GLU A 81 12.66 -6.99 -0.23
N LYS A 82 13.01 -6.70 -1.49
CA LYS A 82 12.29 -7.24 -2.65
C LYS A 82 12.33 -8.77 -2.68
N LEU A 83 13.48 -9.38 -2.37
CA LEU A 83 13.62 -10.83 -2.28
C LEU A 83 12.81 -11.41 -1.11
N ARG A 84 12.78 -10.74 0.04
CA ARG A 84 11.97 -11.12 1.20
C ARG A 84 10.47 -11.09 0.88
N MET A 85 10.01 -10.05 0.19
CA MET A 85 8.62 -9.93 -0.26
C MET A 85 8.25 -11.02 -1.28
N LEU A 86 9.15 -11.30 -2.22
CA LEU A 86 8.97 -12.37 -3.20
C LEU A 86 8.90 -13.74 -2.52
N ASP A 87 9.80 -14.04 -1.57
CA ASP A 87 9.78 -15.29 -0.82
C ASP A 87 8.46 -15.47 -0.07
N ARG A 88 7.98 -14.43 0.63
CA ARG A 88 6.67 -14.45 1.30
C ARG A 88 5.51 -14.74 0.32
N MET A 89 5.56 -14.19 -0.88
CA MET A 89 4.57 -14.44 -1.93
C MET A 89 4.65 -15.88 -2.44
N CYS A 90 5.86 -16.38 -2.70
CA CYS A 90 6.09 -17.76 -3.14
C CYS A 90 5.55 -18.78 -2.14
N TRP A 91 5.72 -18.55 -0.83
CA TRP A 91 5.18 -19.43 0.21
C TRP A 91 3.64 -19.47 0.19
N SER A 92 3.02 -18.32 -0.05
CA SER A 92 1.55 -18.23 -0.21
C SER A 92 1.08 -19.06 -1.40
N ASP A 93 1.72 -18.89 -2.55
CA ASP A 93 1.37 -19.59 -3.79
C ASP A 93 1.59 -21.11 -3.69
N HIS A 94 2.75 -21.54 -3.18
CA HIS A 94 3.06 -22.96 -2.99
C HIS A 94 2.09 -23.65 -2.02
N PHE A 95 1.65 -22.95 -0.97
CA PHE A 95 0.69 -23.49 -0.03
C PHE A 95 -0.68 -23.73 -0.70
N GLU A 96 -1.14 -22.79 -1.53
CA GLU A 96 -2.38 -22.97 -2.30
C GLU A 96 -2.25 -24.08 -3.33
N ALA A 97 -1.13 -24.18 -4.04
CA ALA A 97 -0.85 -25.25 -4.99
C ALA A 97 -0.82 -26.63 -4.31
N PHE A 98 -0.22 -26.72 -3.12
CA PHE A 98 -0.24 -27.94 -2.31
C PHE A 98 -1.66 -28.34 -1.91
N LEU A 99 -2.46 -27.38 -1.43
CA LEU A 99 -3.86 -27.61 -1.09
C LEU A 99 -4.68 -28.06 -2.30
N ALA A 100 -4.47 -27.45 -3.46
CA ALA A 100 -5.13 -27.81 -4.71
C ALA A 100 -4.87 -29.27 -5.10
N ASN A 101 -3.61 -29.71 -4.95
CA ASN A 101 -3.19 -31.05 -5.32
C ASN A 101 -3.65 -32.11 -4.33
N LYS A 102 -3.48 -31.86 -3.02
CA LYS A 102 -3.77 -32.86 -1.97
C LYS A 102 -5.25 -32.96 -1.62
N TYR A 103 -5.97 -31.84 -1.68
CA TYR A 103 -7.38 -31.74 -1.25
C TYR A 103 -8.27 -31.21 -2.38
N SER A 104 -8.18 -31.82 -3.56
CA SER A 104 -8.85 -31.37 -4.79
C SER A 104 -10.38 -31.29 -4.70
N THR A 105 -11.01 -32.12 -3.86
CA THR A 105 -12.46 -32.19 -3.69
C THR A 105 -13.00 -31.32 -2.56
N SER A 106 -12.13 -30.84 -1.67
CA SER A 106 -12.51 -30.07 -0.49
C SER A 106 -12.62 -28.57 -0.81
N LYS A 107 -13.59 -27.90 -0.21
CA LYS A 107 -13.70 -26.44 -0.30
C LYS A 107 -12.55 -25.77 0.45
N ARG A 108 -11.60 -25.20 -0.29
CA ARG A 108 -10.36 -24.61 0.25
C ARG A 108 -10.41 -23.10 0.51
N PHE A 109 -11.37 -22.37 -0.08
CA PHE A 109 -11.46 -20.90 0.00
C PHE A 109 -10.10 -20.22 -0.24
N GLY A 110 -9.40 -20.62 -1.31
CA GLY A 110 -8.01 -20.23 -1.56
C GLY A 110 -7.81 -18.72 -1.75
N LEU A 111 -6.56 -18.31 -1.57
CA LEU A 111 -6.09 -16.94 -1.73
C LEU A 111 -5.57 -16.63 -3.15
N GLU A 112 -5.89 -17.48 -4.13
CA GLU A 112 -5.46 -17.31 -5.53
C GLU A 112 -5.87 -15.93 -6.08
N GLY A 113 -4.90 -15.22 -6.67
CA GLY A 113 -5.02 -13.85 -7.17
C GLY A 113 -4.94 -12.75 -6.11
N CYS A 114 -4.74 -13.10 -4.83
CA CYS A 114 -4.61 -12.17 -3.71
C CYS A 114 -3.45 -12.54 -2.77
N GLU A 115 -2.42 -13.19 -3.29
CA GLU A 115 -1.26 -13.72 -2.55
C GLU A 115 -0.46 -12.60 -1.87
N VAL A 116 -0.48 -11.39 -2.47
CA VAL A 116 0.10 -10.16 -1.90
C VAL A 116 -0.43 -9.86 -0.49
N LEU A 117 -1.63 -10.33 -0.14
CA LEU A 117 -2.18 -10.20 1.21
C LEU A 117 -1.23 -10.75 2.28
N ILE A 118 -0.55 -11.86 2.02
CA ILE A 118 0.39 -12.46 2.99
C ILE A 118 1.61 -11.57 3.19
N VAL A 119 2.10 -10.96 2.10
CA VAL A 119 3.22 -10.00 2.17
C VAL A 119 2.82 -8.78 2.98
N GLY A 120 1.68 -8.18 2.65
CA GLY A 120 1.18 -6.97 3.32
C GLY A 120 0.86 -7.20 4.81
N MET A 121 0.25 -8.34 5.16
CA MET A 121 -0.02 -8.66 6.56
C MET A 121 1.25 -8.88 7.37
N LYS A 122 2.26 -9.56 6.81
CA LYS A 122 3.54 -9.73 7.50
C LYS A 122 4.24 -8.39 7.70
N GLU A 123 4.27 -7.55 6.66
CA GLU A 123 4.88 -6.23 6.77
C GLU A 123 4.16 -5.36 7.82
N LEU A 124 2.82 -5.40 7.86
CA LEU A 124 2.03 -4.72 8.89
C LEU A 124 2.42 -5.17 10.30
N ILE A 125 2.57 -6.48 10.51
CA ILE A 125 2.96 -7.04 11.83
C ILE A 125 4.40 -6.68 12.17
N ASP A 126 5.32 -6.76 11.21
CA ASP A 126 6.73 -6.38 11.40
C ASP A 126 6.82 -4.91 11.82
N THR A 127 6.19 -4.00 11.06
CA THR A 127 6.13 -2.56 11.40
C THR A 127 5.45 -2.32 12.75
N ALA A 128 4.35 -3.01 13.06
CA ALA A 128 3.68 -2.86 14.36
C ALA A 128 4.61 -3.27 15.52
N THR A 129 5.36 -4.36 15.34
CA THR A 129 6.32 -4.86 16.33
C THR A 129 7.48 -3.87 16.53
N GLU A 130 8.00 -3.28 15.44
CA GLU A 130 9.03 -2.24 15.49
C GLU A 130 8.56 -0.99 16.25
N ASN A 131 7.26 -0.68 16.20
CA ASN A 131 6.63 0.40 16.95
C ASN A 131 6.24 0.00 18.40
N GLY A 132 6.63 -1.18 18.87
CA GLY A 132 6.42 -1.63 20.25
C GLY A 132 5.09 -2.32 20.53
N VAL A 133 4.36 -2.77 19.51
CA VAL A 133 3.13 -3.55 19.70
C VAL A 133 3.47 -4.98 20.13
N GLU A 134 2.93 -5.41 21.28
CA GLU A 134 3.18 -6.76 21.83
C GLU A 134 2.21 -7.82 21.30
N SER A 135 0.99 -7.44 20.93
CA SER A 135 -0.04 -8.38 20.49
C SER A 135 -0.90 -7.82 19.37
N VAL A 136 -1.21 -8.68 18.40
CA VAL A 136 -2.07 -8.36 17.25
C VAL A 136 -3.24 -9.35 17.24
N ILE A 137 -4.45 -8.83 17.36
CA ILE A 137 -5.68 -9.63 17.26
C ILE A 137 -6.33 -9.29 15.92
N MET A 138 -6.58 -10.31 15.10
CA MET A 138 -7.18 -10.13 13.77
C MET A 138 -8.45 -10.96 13.59
N GLY A 139 -9.47 -10.34 13.03
CA GLY A 139 -10.65 -11.03 12.47
C GLY A 139 -10.52 -11.12 10.95
N MET A 140 -10.86 -12.27 10.36
CA MET A 140 -10.85 -12.42 8.90
C MET A 140 -11.98 -13.34 8.42
N PRO A 141 -12.46 -13.15 7.18
CA PRO A 141 -13.40 -14.07 6.53
C PRO A 141 -12.71 -15.40 6.16
N HIS A 142 -13.45 -16.30 5.50
CA HIS A 142 -12.97 -17.62 5.11
C HIS A 142 -11.89 -17.59 4.00
N ARG A 143 -11.87 -16.58 3.13
CA ARG A 143 -10.93 -16.49 2.00
C ARG A 143 -9.49 -16.32 2.48
N GLY A 144 -8.61 -17.22 2.06
CA GLY A 144 -7.20 -17.24 2.43
C GLY A 144 -6.94 -17.54 3.91
N ARG A 145 -7.94 -17.98 4.69
CA ARG A 145 -7.77 -18.22 6.13
C ARG A 145 -6.74 -19.29 6.43
N LEU A 146 -6.73 -20.38 5.67
CA LEU A 146 -5.73 -21.45 5.85
C LEU A 146 -4.32 -20.93 5.54
N ASN A 147 -4.20 -20.11 4.50
CA ASN A 147 -2.96 -19.49 4.08
C ASN A 147 -2.41 -18.54 5.16
N VAL A 148 -3.28 -17.68 5.71
CA VAL A 148 -2.92 -16.80 6.84
C VAL A 148 -2.52 -17.60 8.08
N LEU A 149 -3.24 -18.67 8.42
CA LEU A 149 -2.90 -19.51 9.57
C LEU A 149 -1.52 -20.17 9.41
N ALA A 150 -1.22 -20.70 8.22
CA ALA A 150 0.04 -21.37 7.95
C ALA A 150 1.21 -20.37 7.82
N ASN A 151 1.03 -19.32 7.01
CA ASN A 151 2.13 -18.45 6.61
C ASN A 151 2.32 -17.23 7.53
N VAL A 152 1.27 -16.71 8.16
CA VAL A 152 1.34 -15.53 9.05
C VAL A 152 1.36 -15.96 10.52
N VAL A 153 0.34 -16.68 10.98
CA VAL A 153 0.22 -17.11 12.39
C VAL A 153 1.20 -18.24 12.72
N ARG A 154 1.73 -18.92 11.69
CA ARG A 154 2.62 -20.09 11.83
C ARG A 154 2.00 -21.22 12.66
N LYS A 155 0.68 -21.42 12.52
CA LYS A 155 0.01 -22.58 13.11
C LYS A 155 0.60 -23.84 12.45
N PRO A 156 1.03 -24.85 13.23
CA PRO A 156 1.59 -26.08 12.68
C PRO A 156 0.66 -26.71 11.65
N MET A 157 1.20 -27.12 10.50
CA MET A 157 0.41 -27.68 9.40
C MET A 157 -0.37 -28.94 9.81
N GLU A 158 0.19 -29.76 10.70
CA GLU A 158 -0.50 -30.91 11.29
C GLU A 158 -1.82 -30.51 11.95
N HIS A 159 -1.84 -29.39 12.68
CA HIS A 159 -3.06 -28.88 13.33
C HIS A 159 -4.02 -28.18 12.36
N ILE A 160 -3.61 -27.95 11.11
CA ILE A 160 -4.46 -27.41 10.05
C ILE A 160 -5.11 -28.55 9.26
N PHE A 161 -4.41 -29.68 9.11
CA PHE A 161 -4.79 -30.80 8.26
C PHE A 161 -5.34 -32.04 9.00
N ASN A 162 -5.14 -32.13 10.31
CA ASN A 162 -5.83 -33.08 11.20
C ASN A 162 -7.26 -32.62 11.47
#